data_AF-A0A2N5MCH5-F1
#
_entry.id   AF-A0A2N5MCH5-F1
#
_cell.length_a   1.000
_cell.length_b   1.000
_cell.length_c   1.000
_cell.angle_alpha   90.00
_cell.angle_beta   90.00
_cell.angle_gamma   90.00
#
_symmetry.space_group_name_H-M   'P 1'
#
loop_
_entity.id
_entity.type
_entity.pdbx_description
1 polymer ?
#
loop_
_entity_poly.entity_id
_entity_poly.type
_entity_poly.pdbx_seq_one_letter_code
_entity_poly.pdbx_strand_id
1 'polypeptide(L)'
;MRKQLIRCTFLFAFLLFAVGFTGTAAQADQITRTQYDKTYGVKSTTTVYFTTVPYRDGNELYKITKVKGKIQVLSGSLQVLKPKIRLGQVGPGPSKSGNLTGQIKDYTISGKTLSYTIYPPKTWKPVLLGSPYSRVGATVTATIKRGTKTWSFKQTNAQLK
;
A
#
# COMPACT_ATOMS: atom_id res chain seq x y z
N MET A 1 22.75 40.58 51.06
CA MET A 1 22.97 40.82 49.61
C MET A 1 24.40 40.47 49.24
N ARG A 2 24.63 39.26 48.70
CA ARG A 2 25.95 38.79 48.25
C ARG A 2 26.07 39.05 46.74
N LYS A 3 26.98 39.94 46.34
CA LYS A 3 27.47 40.07 44.97
C LYS A 3 28.76 39.29 44.87
N GLN A 4 28.80 38.23 44.05
CA GLN A 4 30.04 37.72 43.50
C GLN A 4 29.93 37.60 41.98
N LEU A 5 30.86 38.30 41.34
CA LEU A 5 31.22 38.34 39.94
C LEU A 5 31.89 37.00 39.55
N ILE A 6 31.50 36.37 38.45
CA ILE A 6 32.37 35.41 37.74
C ILE A 6 32.38 35.77 36.25
N ARG A 7 33.60 35.76 35.72
CA ARG A 7 34.08 36.31 34.45
C ARG A 7 33.77 35.40 33.25
N CYS A 8 33.53 36.08 32.12
CA CYS A 8 34.00 35.80 30.76
C CYS A 8 34.21 34.35 30.29
N THR A 9 33.48 33.95 29.25
CA THR A 9 34.11 33.36 28.06
C THR A 9 33.33 33.79 26.82
N PHE A 10 33.92 34.68 26.03
CA PHE A 10 33.53 34.91 24.64
C PHE A 10 33.77 33.61 23.87
N LEU A 11 32.74 33.03 23.25
CA LEU A 11 32.94 32.02 22.21
C LEU A 11 32.50 32.59 20.86
N PHE A 12 33.46 32.55 19.94
CA PHE A 12 33.43 33.05 18.58
C PHE A 12 32.57 32.14 17.68
N ALA A 13 32.04 32.75 16.62
CA ALA A 13 31.04 32.23 15.69
C ALA A 13 31.30 30.86 15.04
N PHE A 14 30.22 30.14 14.74
CA PHE A 14 30.10 29.42 13.47
C PHE A 14 28.64 29.40 13.02
N LEU A 15 28.28 30.36 12.16
CA LEU A 15 27.04 30.29 11.37
C LEU A 15 27.28 29.24 10.29
N LEU A 16 26.97 27.99 10.61
CA LEU A 16 26.81 26.94 9.61
C LEU A 16 25.57 27.28 8.79
N PHE A 17 25.78 27.92 7.63
CA PHE A 17 24.77 27.93 6.57
C PHE A 17 24.74 26.51 6.00
N ALA A 18 24.01 25.61 6.67
CA ALA A 18 23.67 24.33 6.10
C ALA A 18 22.78 24.62 4.90
N VAL A 19 23.35 24.51 3.70
CA VAL A 19 22.56 24.41 2.47
C VAL A 19 21.77 23.12 2.63
N GLY A 20 20.53 23.24 3.07
CA GLY A 20 19.63 22.11 3.23
C GLY A 20 19.42 21.50 1.87
N PHE A 21 20.10 20.39 1.59
CA PHE A 21 19.66 19.46 0.56
C PHE A 21 18.29 18.96 1.03
N THR A 22 17.22 19.57 0.53
CA THR A 22 15.85 19.10 0.75
C THR A 22 15.64 17.85 -0.11
N GLY A 23 16.28 16.75 0.27
CA GLY A 23 15.85 15.43 -0.15
C GLY A 23 14.50 15.18 0.48
N THR A 24 13.41 15.43 -0.26
CA THR A 24 12.06 15.12 0.21
C THR A 24 11.97 13.62 0.48
N ALA A 25 11.72 13.26 1.73
CA ALA A 25 11.68 11.87 2.17
C ALA A 25 10.50 11.11 1.53
N ALA A 26 10.63 9.79 1.41
CA ALA A 26 9.52 8.93 0.99
C ALA A 26 8.32 9.11 1.92
N GLN A 27 7.15 9.42 1.36
CA GLN A 27 5.91 9.55 2.11
C GLN A 27 5.18 8.21 2.16
N ALA A 28 4.81 7.76 3.35
CA ALA A 28 3.97 6.58 3.53
C ALA A 28 2.48 6.95 3.46
N ASP A 29 1.69 6.15 2.75
CA ASP A 29 0.26 6.35 2.61
C ASP A 29 -0.48 5.00 2.42
N GLN A 30 -1.80 5.00 2.52
CA GLN A 30 -2.63 3.81 2.47
C GLN A 30 -4.02 4.08 1.87
N ILE A 31 -4.57 3.08 1.19
CA ILE A 31 -5.97 3.06 0.77
C ILE A 31 -6.70 1.86 1.35
N THR A 32 -7.86 2.10 1.97
CA THR A 32 -8.71 1.03 2.51
C THR A 32 -10.01 0.95 1.74
N ARG A 33 -10.41 -0.27 1.37
CA ARG A 33 -11.70 -0.55 0.76
C ARG A 33 -12.41 -1.69 1.48
N THR A 34 -13.69 -1.48 1.72
CA THR A 34 -14.60 -2.50 2.24
C THR A 34 -15.66 -2.82 1.19
N GLN A 35 -16.00 -4.10 1.04
CA GLN A 35 -17.05 -4.55 0.14
C GLN A 35 -17.78 -5.75 0.72
N TYR A 36 -19.10 -5.78 0.53
CA TYR A 36 -19.95 -6.90 0.91
C TYR A 36 -20.21 -7.82 -0.28
N ASP A 37 -20.47 -9.09 -0.01
CA ASP A 37 -21.06 -9.96 -1.02
C ASP A 37 -22.52 -9.55 -1.30
N LYS A 38 -23.10 -10.07 -2.38
CA LYS A 38 -24.47 -9.73 -2.80
C LYS A 38 -25.55 -10.03 -1.75
N THR A 39 -25.25 -10.89 -0.78
CA THR A 39 -26.18 -11.26 0.31
C THR A 39 -25.92 -10.52 1.62
N TYR A 40 -24.91 -9.62 1.65
CA TYR A 40 -24.44 -8.91 2.84
C TYR A 40 -23.97 -9.81 3.99
N GLY A 41 -23.83 -11.11 3.77
CA GLY A 41 -23.42 -12.09 4.77
C GLY A 41 -21.91 -12.29 4.84
N VAL A 42 -21.14 -11.74 3.91
CA VAL A 42 -19.67 -11.71 3.91
C VAL A 42 -19.17 -10.31 3.63
N LYS A 43 -18.22 -9.85 4.44
CA LYS A 43 -17.56 -8.55 4.32
C LYS A 43 -16.07 -8.76 4.08
N SER A 44 -15.50 -8.12 3.07
CA SER A 44 -14.05 -8.05 2.85
C SER A 44 -13.58 -6.62 3.10
N THR A 45 -12.52 -6.48 3.88
CA THR A 45 -11.80 -5.22 4.08
C THR A 45 -10.35 -5.42 3.67
N THR A 46 -9.84 -4.55 2.81
CA THR A 46 -8.47 -4.59 2.30
C THR A 46 -7.84 -3.22 2.43
N THR A 47 -6.66 -3.15 3.03
CA THR A 47 -5.81 -1.96 3.12
C THR A 47 -4.52 -2.19 2.35
N VAL A 48 -4.26 -1.36 1.34
CA VAL A 48 -3.01 -1.35 0.57
C VAL A 48 -2.16 -0.21 1.10
N TYR A 49 -0.95 -0.53 1.55
CA TYR A 49 0.07 0.43 1.99
C TYR A 49 1.08 0.62 0.88
N PHE A 50 1.48 1.87 0.66
CA PHE A 50 2.46 2.22 -0.34
C PHE A 50 3.33 3.39 0.12
N THR A 51 4.42 3.59 -0.58
CA THR A 51 5.28 4.77 -0.45
C THR A 51 5.29 5.54 -1.75
N THR A 52 5.27 6.86 -1.61
CA THR A 52 5.42 7.82 -2.70
C THR A 52 6.77 8.50 -2.56
N VAL A 53 7.53 8.59 -3.66
CA VAL A 53 8.83 9.27 -3.69
C VAL A 53 8.85 10.23 -4.87
N PRO A 54 9.27 11.49 -4.69
CA PRO A 54 9.45 12.40 -5.82
C PRO A 54 10.40 11.85 -6.87
N TYR A 55 10.08 12.14 -8.11
CA TYR A 55 10.81 11.76 -9.30
C TYR A 55 10.95 12.97 -10.24
N ARG A 56 11.70 12.77 -11.31
CA ARG A 56 12.03 13.83 -12.28
C ARG A 56 10.78 14.50 -12.83
N ASP A 57 10.92 15.78 -13.16
CA ASP A 57 9.89 16.57 -13.86
C ASP A 57 8.57 16.66 -13.09
N GLY A 58 8.64 16.69 -11.75
CA GLY A 58 7.48 16.80 -10.86
C GLY A 58 6.65 15.51 -10.75
N ASN A 59 7.08 14.41 -11.36
CA ASN A 59 6.42 13.13 -11.22
C ASN A 59 6.69 12.49 -9.87
N GLU A 60 5.90 11.50 -9.49
CA GLU A 60 6.12 10.71 -8.29
C GLU A 60 6.17 9.23 -8.62
N LEU A 61 6.85 8.45 -7.78
CA LEU A 61 6.95 7.01 -7.89
C LEU A 61 6.15 6.33 -6.78
N TYR A 62 5.34 5.35 -7.16
CA TYR A 62 4.57 4.51 -6.26
C TYR A 62 5.19 3.14 -6.08
N LYS A 63 5.24 2.68 -4.83
CA LYS A 63 5.62 1.31 -4.49
C LYS A 63 4.74 0.73 -3.41
N ILE A 64 4.08 -0.39 -3.69
CA ILE A 64 3.39 -1.17 -2.64
C ILE A 64 4.44 -1.63 -1.62
N THR A 65 4.14 -1.44 -0.34
CA THR A 65 4.99 -1.93 0.76
C THR A 65 4.37 -3.10 1.48
N LYS A 66 3.04 -3.12 1.60
CA LYS A 66 2.29 -4.15 2.34
C LYS A 66 0.83 -4.11 1.94
N VAL A 67 0.16 -5.26 1.99
CA VAL A 67 -1.30 -5.34 1.93
C VAL A 67 -1.80 -6.11 3.13
N LYS A 68 -2.76 -5.53 3.85
CA LYS A 68 -3.48 -6.20 4.94
C LYS A 68 -4.94 -6.34 4.57
N GLY A 69 -5.57 -7.39 5.05
CA GLY A 69 -7.03 -7.47 4.94
C GLY A 69 -7.64 -8.59 5.75
N LYS A 70 -8.97 -8.62 5.72
CA LYS A 70 -9.79 -9.61 6.39
C LYS A 70 -11.07 -9.85 5.60
N ILE A 71 -11.44 -11.12 5.45
CA ILE A 71 -12.78 -11.56 5.06
C ILE A 71 -13.50 -11.97 6.35
N GLN A 72 -14.70 -11.46 6.56
CA GLN A 72 -15.52 -11.74 7.74
C GLN A 72 -16.83 -12.35 7.27
N VAL A 73 -17.17 -13.51 7.83
CA VAL A 73 -18.50 -14.10 7.72
C VAL A 73 -19.39 -13.46 8.78
N LEU A 74 -20.48 -12.82 8.35
CA LEU A 74 -21.46 -12.14 9.19
C LEU A 74 -22.71 -13.00 9.43
N SER A 75 -22.98 -13.98 8.56
CA SER A 75 -24.07 -14.94 8.71
C SER A 75 -23.52 -16.35 8.88
N GLY A 76 -23.87 -17.03 9.97
CA GLY A 76 -23.33 -18.35 10.34
C GLY A 76 -23.58 -19.49 9.34
N SER A 77 -24.49 -19.30 8.37
CA SER A 77 -24.78 -20.28 7.32
C SER A 77 -23.82 -20.24 6.11
N LEU A 78 -22.91 -19.25 6.07
CA LEU A 78 -22.04 -19.01 4.93
C LEU A 78 -20.64 -19.55 5.15
N GLN A 79 -20.05 -20.04 4.06
CA GLN A 79 -18.64 -20.47 4.02
C GLN A 79 -17.89 -19.67 2.95
N VAL A 80 -16.64 -19.33 3.27
CA VAL A 80 -15.70 -18.70 2.32
C VAL A 80 -14.71 -19.78 1.87
N LEU A 81 -14.68 -20.05 0.58
CA LEU A 81 -13.87 -21.10 -0.04
C LEU A 81 -12.84 -20.48 -0.98
N LYS A 82 -11.64 -21.08 -0.97
CA LYS A 82 -10.53 -20.75 -1.89
C LYS A 82 -10.23 -19.23 -1.98
N PRO A 83 -10.07 -18.51 -0.85
CA PRO A 83 -9.70 -17.10 -0.89
C PRO A 83 -8.31 -16.91 -1.55
N LYS A 84 -8.25 -16.02 -2.54
CA LYS A 84 -7.04 -15.66 -3.28
C LYS A 84 -6.87 -14.15 -3.34
N ILE A 85 -5.65 -13.67 -3.16
CA ILE A 85 -5.26 -12.27 -3.30
C ILE A 85 -4.33 -12.13 -4.49
N ARG A 86 -4.70 -11.30 -5.46
CA ARG A 86 -3.81 -10.87 -6.54
C ARG A 86 -3.26 -9.50 -6.18
N LEU A 87 -1.96 -9.41 -5.97
CA LEU A 87 -1.27 -8.14 -5.85
C LEU A 87 -0.80 -7.68 -7.22
N GLY A 88 -0.96 -6.40 -7.54
CA GLY A 88 -0.59 -5.85 -8.84
C GLY A 88 -0.03 -4.44 -8.74
N GLN A 89 1.07 -4.21 -9.45
CA GLN A 89 1.63 -2.90 -9.73
C GLN A 89 1.99 -2.83 -11.22
N VAL A 90 1.23 -2.04 -11.97
CA VAL A 90 1.41 -1.82 -13.40
C VAL A 90 1.64 -0.34 -13.63
N GLY A 91 2.57 0.00 -14.52
CA GLY A 91 2.79 1.38 -14.94
C GLY A 91 4.20 1.59 -15.50
N PRO A 92 4.49 2.79 -16.03
CA PRO A 92 5.82 3.14 -16.49
C PRO A 92 6.84 3.00 -15.35
N GLY A 93 7.94 2.31 -15.59
CA GLY A 93 9.05 2.22 -14.64
C GLY A 93 9.89 3.51 -14.61
N PRO A 94 10.80 3.66 -13.62
CA PRO A 94 11.73 4.79 -13.54
C PRO A 94 12.85 4.66 -14.59
N SER A 95 12.52 4.88 -15.87
CA SER A 95 13.46 4.86 -16.98
C SER A 95 13.18 6.02 -17.94
N LYS A 96 14.21 6.54 -18.61
CA LYS A 96 14.08 7.62 -19.61
C LYS A 96 13.15 7.25 -20.78
N SER A 97 12.96 5.95 -21.05
CA SER A 97 12.10 5.45 -22.14
C SER A 97 10.65 5.15 -21.71
N GLY A 98 10.32 5.26 -20.42
CA GLY A 98 8.93 5.10 -19.95
C GLY A 98 8.31 3.71 -20.13
N ASN A 99 9.11 2.66 -20.32
CA ASN A 99 8.60 1.31 -20.58
C ASN A 99 7.59 0.86 -19.52
N LEU A 100 6.44 0.37 -19.97
CA LEU A 100 5.41 -0.19 -19.10
C LEU A 100 5.92 -1.47 -18.44
N THR A 101 5.83 -1.51 -17.12
CA THR A 101 6.19 -2.69 -16.32
C THR A 101 4.96 -3.22 -15.62
N GLY A 102 4.68 -4.51 -15.81
CA GLY A 102 3.60 -5.23 -15.13
C GLY A 102 4.18 -6.17 -14.08
N GLN A 103 3.82 -5.97 -12.82
CA GLN A 103 4.32 -6.76 -11.70
C GLN A 103 3.12 -7.32 -10.94
N ILE A 104 2.89 -8.62 -11.08
CA ILE A 104 1.70 -9.30 -10.53
C ILE A 104 2.15 -10.52 -9.75
N LYS A 105 1.50 -10.77 -8.60
CA LYS A 105 1.70 -12.00 -7.84
C LYS A 105 0.41 -12.42 -7.15
N ASP A 106 0.09 -13.71 -7.29
CA ASP A 106 -1.06 -14.32 -6.63
C ASP A 106 -0.64 -14.99 -5.33
N TYR A 107 -1.51 -14.89 -4.32
CA TYR A 107 -1.35 -15.47 -3.00
C TYR A 107 -2.62 -16.23 -2.65
N THR A 108 -2.48 -17.46 -2.13
CA THR A 108 -3.61 -18.22 -1.60
C THR A 108 -3.65 -18.01 -0.09
N ILE A 109 -4.83 -17.74 0.45
CA ILE A 109 -5.03 -17.67 1.90
C ILE A 109 -5.54 -19.03 2.37
N SER A 110 -5.01 -19.54 3.48
CA SER A 110 -5.47 -20.81 4.05
C SER A 110 -6.94 -20.69 4.48
N GLY A 111 -7.75 -21.71 4.23
CA GLY A 111 -9.19 -21.67 4.54
C GLY A 111 -9.52 -21.52 6.03
N LYS A 112 -8.54 -21.70 6.93
CA LYS A 112 -8.71 -21.53 8.38
C LYS A 112 -8.55 -20.09 8.84
N THR A 113 -7.84 -19.25 8.08
CA THR A 113 -7.52 -17.88 8.48
C THR A 113 -8.05 -16.92 7.43
N LEU A 114 -9.08 -16.13 7.76
CA LEU A 114 -9.64 -15.16 6.82
C LEU A 114 -8.99 -13.78 6.89
N SER A 115 -7.95 -13.60 7.70
CA SER A 115 -7.08 -12.42 7.72
C SER A 115 -5.76 -12.69 7.01
N TYR A 116 -5.15 -11.65 6.46
CA TYR A 116 -3.90 -11.77 5.73
C TYR A 116 -3.03 -10.51 5.84
N THR A 117 -1.73 -10.72 5.80
CA THR A 117 -0.72 -9.69 5.57
C THR A 117 0.23 -10.21 4.49
N ILE A 118 0.37 -9.44 3.41
CA ILE A 118 1.16 -9.80 2.24
C ILE A 118 2.19 -8.71 2.00
N TYR A 119 3.42 -9.11 1.69
CA TYR A 119 4.50 -8.22 1.27
C TYR A 119 4.82 -8.49 -0.20
N PRO A 120 4.94 -7.45 -1.04
CA PRO A 120 5.38 -7.64 -2.42
C PRO A 120 6.81 -8.20 -2.45
N PRO A 121 7.17 -8.95 -3.50
CA PRO A 121 8.56 -9.37 -3.72
C PRO A 121 9.51 -8.16 -3.69
N LYS A 122 10.67 -8.33 -3.03
CA LYS A 122 11.68 -7.26 -2.94
C LYS A 122 12.20 -6.79 -4.31
N THR A 123 12.09 -7.65 -5.33
CA THR A 123 12.45 -7.36 -6.72
C THR A 123 11.51 -6.35 -7.38
N TRP A 124 10.35 -6.06 -6.80
CA TRP A 124 9.40 -5.14 -7.39
C TRP A 124 9.94 -3.70 -7.43
N LYS A 125 9.92 -3.13 -8.63
CA LYS A 125 10.33 -1.76 -8.93
C LYS A 125 9.14 -0.81 -8.78
N PRO A 126 9.34 0.45 -8.33
CA PRO A 126 8.26 1.43 -8.31
C PRO A 126 7.74 1.74 -9.73
N VAL A 127 6.54 2.29 -9.82
CA VAL A 127 5.93 2.77 -11.07
C VAL A 127 5.56 4.25 -10.95
N LEU A 128 5.57 4.98 -12.07
CA LEU A 128 5.18 6.39 -12.09
C LEU A 128 3.72 6.58 -11.67
N LEU A 129 3.47 7.54 -10.79
CA LEU A 129 2.14 8.02 -10.44
C LEU A 129 1.62 8.97 -11.53
N GLY A 130 0.31 8.99 -11.74
CA GLY A 130 -0.34 9.96 -12.64
C GLY A 130 -0.31 9.59 -14.12
N SER A 131 0.35 8.49 -14.49
CA SER A 131 0.15 7.90 -15.82
C SER A 131 -1.23 7.25 -15.90
N PRO A 132 -2.00 7.43 -17.00
CA PRO A 132 -3.30 6.78 -17.17
C PRO A 132 -3.20 5.25 -17.20
N TYR A 133 -1.99 4.71 -17.40
CA TYR A 133 -1.67 3.28 -17.42
C TYR A 133 -1.28 2.73 -16.04
N SER A 134 -1.12 3.59 -15.03
CA SER A 134 -0.66 3.17 -13.71
C SER A 134 -1.80 2.60 -12.87
N ARG A 135 -1.59 1.39 -12.34
CA ARG A 135 -2.53 0.66 -11.50
C ARG A 135 -1.76 0.01 -10.36
N VAL A 136 -2.06 0.38 -9.12
CA VAL A 136 -1.38 -0.15 -7.94
C VAL A 136 -2.42 -0.61 -6.94
N GLY A 137 -2.41 -1.89 -6.57
CA GLY A 137 -3.43 -2.39 -5.65
C GLY A 137 -3.47 -3.90 -5.45
N ALA A 138 -4.59 -4.34 -4.90
CA ALA A 138 -4.89 -5.73 -4.62
C ALA A 138 -6.33 -6.08 -5.02
N THR A 139 -6.51 -7.29 -5.57
CA THR A 139 -7.82 -7.88 -5.80
C THR A 139 -7.99 -9.11 -4.91
N VAL A 140 -9.03 -9.11 -4.10
CA VAL A 140 -9.50 -10.26 -3.32
C VAL A 140 -10.52 -11.02 -4.16
N THR A 141 -10.37 -12.34 -4.26
CA THR A 141 -11.36 -13.23 -4.86
C THR A 141 -11.65 -14.39 -3.92
N ALA A 142 -12.90 -14.81 -3.84
CA ALA A 142 -13.30 -15.99 -3.09
C ALA A 142 -14.57 -16.60 -3.70
N THR A 143 -14.84 -17.85 -3.35
CA THR A 143 -16.14 -18.49 -3.59
C THR A 143 -16.93 -18.51 -2.30
N ILE A 144 -18.16 -18.00 -2.30
CA ILE A 144 -19.06 -18.05 -1.15
C ILE A 144 -20.02 -19.21 -1.35
N LYS A 145 -20.28 -19.98 -0.30
CA LYS A 145 -21.19 -21.13 -0.30
C LYS A 145 -22.26 -20.99 0.78
N ARG A 146 -23.51 -21.32 0.43
CA ARG A 146 -24.65 -21.49 1.34
C ARG A 146 -25.40 -22.76 0.96
N GLY A 147 -25.30 -23.82 1.77
CA GLY A 147 -25.85 -25.13 1.41
C GLY A 147 -25.26 -25.62 0.08
N THR A 148 -26.11 -25.86 -0.92
CA THR A 148 -25.72 -26.26 -2.28
C THR A 148 -25.41 -25.08 -3.22
N LYS A 149 -25.76 -23.85 -2.85
CA LYS A 149 -25.58 -22.65 -3.70
C LYS A 149 -24.19 -22.07 -3.52
N THR A 150 -23.56 -21.68 -4.63
CA THR A 150 -22.26 -21.00 -4.63
C THR A 150 -22.26 -19.77 -5.53
N TRP A 151 -21.50 -18.73 -5.16
CA TRP A 151 -21.26 -17.57 -6.03
C TRP A 151 -19.85 -17.01 -5.84
N SER A 152 -19.35 -16.34 -6.86
CA SER A 152 -18.05 -15.65 -6.80
C SER A 152 -18.18 -14.32 -6.08
N PHE A 153 -17.16 -14.00 -5.28
CA PHE A 153 -16.95 -12.71 -4.66
C PHE A 153 -15.63 -12.12 -5.17
N LYS A 154 -15.64 -10.85 -5.57
CA LYS A 154 -14.46 -10.11 -6.03
C LYS A 154 -14.49 -8.69 -5.49
N GLN A 155 -13.43 -8.27 -4.81
CA GLN A 155 -13.21 -6.90 -4.36
C GLN A 155 -11.86 -6.41 -4.87
N THR A 156 -11.84 -5.28 -5.58
CA THR A 156 -10.60 -4.65 -6.04
C THR A 156 -10.36 -3.37 -5.25
N ASN A 157 -9.22 -3.28 -4.59
CA ASN A 157 -8.73 -2.06 -3.97
C ASN A 157 -7.48 -1.61 -4.74
N ALA A 158 -7.63 -0.61 -5.60
CA ALA A 158 -6.53 -0.10 -6.39
C ALA A 158 -6.58 1.43 -6.38
N GLN A 159 -5.40 2.04 -6.36
CA GLN A 159 -5.26 3.44 -6.64
C GLN A 159 -5.40 3.65 -8.15
N LEU A 160 -6.40 4.46 -8.51
CA LEU A 160 -6.65 4.99 -9.83
C LEU A 160 -6.57 6.51 -9.67
N LYS A 161 -5.59 7.14 -10.30
CA LYS A 161 -5.61 8.58 -10.53
C LYS A 161 -5.48 8.79 -12.03
#